data_AF-A0A9P9PJB4-F1
#
_entry.id   AF-A0A9P9PJB4-F1
#
_cell.length_a   1.000
_cell.length_b   1.000
_cell.length_c   1.000
_cell.angle_alpha   90.00
_cell.angle_beta   90.00
_cell.angle_gamma   90.00
#
_symmetry.space_group_name_H-M   'P 1'
#
loop_
_entity.id
_entity.type
_entity.pdbx_description
1 polymer ?
#
loop_
_entity_poly.entity_id
_entity_poly.type
_entity_poly.pdbx_seq_one_letter_code
_entity_poly.pdbx_strand_id
1 'polypeptide(L)'
;MSSFKSVLTVAICILSYAATAIPTMKRATLEPKAAALRCGEHGYDGGQAAYIAIENVPMSDCPIACNYFADCHMFATSTDPGYCYIYFTEMADNFVAVEASPYVFYEKACANRTST
;
A
#
# COMPACT_ATOMS: atom_id res chain seq x y z
N MET A 1 40.56 -19.71 73.53
CA MET A 1 40.62 -20.82 72.56
C MET A 1 41.16 -20.30 71.24
N SER A 2 42.19 -20.99 70.74
CA SER A 2 42.73 -21.10 69.38
C SER A 2 42.92 -19.90 68.43
N SER A 3 44.19 -19.74 68.06
CA SER A 3 44.79 -19.18 66.84
C SER A 3 44.19 -19.76 65.54
N PHE A 4 44.25 -19.02 64.41
CA PHE A 4 44.83 -19.49 63.12
C PHE A 4 45.04 -18.32 62.12
N LYS A 5 46.19 -18.37 61.43
CA LYS A 5 46.70 -17.44 60.42
C LYS A 5 46.06 -17.66 59.04
N SER A 6 46.49 -16.82 58.09
CA SER A 6 46.51 -17.03 56.62
C SER A 6 45.25 -16.64 55.86
N VAL A 7 45.26 -16.15 54.62
CA VAL A 7 46.23 -15.58 53.65
C VAL A 7 45.34 -15.28 52.41
N LEU A 8 45.82 -14.45 51.49
CA LEU A 8 45.53 -14.51 50.04
C LEU A 8 44.44 -13.60 49.41
N THR A 9 44.94 -12.88 48.39
CA THR A 9 44.35 -12.62 47.06
C THR A 9 43.32 -11.51 46.84
N VAL A 10 43.85 -10.36 46.39
CA VAL A 10 43.60 -9.71 45.09
C VAL A 10 42.30 -10.05 44.36
N ALA A 11 41.45 -9.03 44.17
CA ALA A 11 40.73 -8.80 42.91
C ALA A 11 40.26 -7.34 42.87
N ILE A 12 41.12 -6.43 42.40
CA ILE A 12 40.66 -5.11 41.94
C ILE A 12 40.02 -5.37 40.58
N CYS A 13 38.71 -5.62 40.56
CA CYS A 13 37.94 -5.66 39.32
C CYS A 13 37.83 -4.23 38.79
N ILE A 14 38.71 -3.91 37.85
CA ILE A 14 38.64 -2.71 37.03
C ILE A 14 37.36 -2.81 36.21
N LEU A 15 36.32 -2.07 36.60
CA LEU A 15 35.11 -1.89 35.80
C LEU A 15 35.47 -1.01 34.59
N SER A 16 35.91 -1.66 33.53
CA SER A 16 36.07 -1.06 32.21
C SER A 16 34.67 -0.68 31.70
N TYR A 17 34.27 0.58 31.86
CA TYR A 17 33.08 1.11 31.19
C TYR A 17 33.37 1.17 29.69
N ALA A 18 32.89 0.19 28.94
CA ALA A 18 32.81 0.29 27.49
C ALA A 18 31.71 1.31 27.16
N ALA A 19 32.11 2.53 26.80
CA ALA A 19 31.19 3.52 26.24
C ALA A 19 30.72 2.99 24.87
N THR A 20 29.51 2.43 24.82
CA THR A 20 28.88 2.05 23.57
C THR A 20 28.50 3.34 22.83
N ALA A 21 29.19 3.60 21.72
CA ALA A 21 28.82 4.68 20.82
C ALA A 21 27.39 4.44 20.33
N ILE A 22 26.47 5.34 20.66
CA ILE A 22 25.10 5.31 20.15
C ILE A 22 25.19 5.60 18.64
N PRO A 23 24.83 4.66 17.75
CA PRO A 23 24.83 4.94 16.33
C PRO A 23 23.75 5.99 16.05
N THR A 24 24.18 7.22 15.73
CA THR A 24 23.30 8.23 15.13
C THR A 24 22.87 7.72 13.76
N MET A 25 21.73 7.02 13.70
CA MET A 25 21.06 6.74 12.44
C MET A 25 20.65 8.06 11.82
N LYS A 26 21.22 8.40 10.66
CA LYS A 26 20.72 9.51 9.84
C LYS A 26 19.25 9.21 9.53
N ARG A 27 18.37 10.13 9.88
CA ARG A 27 16.96 10.11 9.48
C ARG A 27 16.93 10.15 7.96
N ALA A 28 16.65 9.01 7.32
CA ALA A 28 16.35 8.98 5.91
C ALA A 28 15.02 9.72 5.72
N THR A 29 15.05 10.83 4.99
CA THR A 29 13.83 11.44 4.47
C THR A 29 13.31 10.49 3.40
N LEU A 30 12.32 9.66 3.76
CA LEU A 30 11.51 8.95 2.78
C LEU A 30 10.69 10.03 2.07
N GLU A 31 11.19 10.54 0.94
CA GLU A 31 10.32 11.26 0.04
C GLU A 31 9.26 10.25 -0.42
N PRO A 32 7.96 10.52 -0.20
CA PRO A 32 6.93 9.68 -0.75
C PRO A 32 7.03 9.82 -2.27
N LYS A 33 7.58 8.80 -2.92
CA LYS A 33 7.44 8.65 -4.37
C LYS A 33 5.94 8.62 -4.63
N ALA A 34 5.41 9.72 -5.17
CA ALA A 34 4.02 9.76 -5.57
C ALA A 34 3.77 8.54 -6.47
N ALA A 35 2.85 7.67 -6.06
CA ALA A 35 2.41 6.59 -6.92
C ALA A 35 1.88 7.22 -8.21
N ALA A 36 2.32 6.69 -9.36
CA ALA A 36 1.82 7.20 -10.63
C ALA A 36 0.31 6.91 -10.70
N LEU A 37 -0.48 7.94 -10.98
CA LEU A 37 -1.93 7.81 -11.14
C LEU A 37 -2.23 6.84 -12.29
N ARG A 38 -3.12 5.88 -12.06
CA ARG A 38 -3.39 4.74 -12.95
C ARG A 38 -4.73 4.91 -13.64
N CYS A 39 -4.69 5.34 -14.89
CA CYS A 39 -5.88 5.67 -15.69
C CYS A 39 -5.88 4.88 -17.00
N GLY A 40 -6.55 3.73 -17.04
CA GLY A 40 -6.65 2.93 -18.25
C GLY A 40 -5.78 1.67 -18.25
N GLU A 41 -5.53 1.08 -17.09
CA GLU A 41 -4.69 -0.11 -16.98
C GLU A 41 -5.50 -1.37 -17.26
N HIS A 42 -5.01 -2.21 -18.16
CA HIS A 42 -5.61 -3.51 -18.44
C HIS A 42 -5.22 -4.54 -17.37
N GLY A 43 -6.21 -5.21 -16.79
CA GLY A 43 -5.95 -6.21 -15.77
C GLY A 43 -7.19 -6.87 -15.20
N TYR A 44 -7.02 -7.61 -14.12
CA TYR A 44 -8.10 -8.23 -13.35
C TYR A 44 -8.03 -7.73 -11.91
N ASP A 45 -9.11 -7.91 -11.15
CA ASP A 45 -9.04 -7.75 -9.71
C ASP A 45 -8.08 -8.78 -9.10
N GLY A 46 -7.52 -8.46 -7.93
CA GLY A 46 -6.57 -9.29 -7.21
C GLY A 46 -7.17 -10.54 -6.54
N GLY A 47 -8.38 -10.95 -6.94
CA GLY A 47 -9.12 -12.06 -6.34
C GLY A 47 -9.96 -11.67 -5.13
N GLN A 48 -9.98 -10.39 -4.75
CA GLN A 48 -11.01 -9.85 -3.87
C GLN A 48 -12.07 -9.17 -4.71
N ALA A 49 -13.23 -9.82 -4.86
CA ALA A 49 -14.42 -9.21 -5.44
C ALA A 49 -14.96 -8.15 -4.48
N ALA A 50 -14.30 -6.99 -4.45
CA ALA A 50 -14.62 -5.84 -3.62
C ALA A 50 -15.34 -4.76 -4.44
N TYR A 51 -16.24 -5.20 -5.33
CA TYR A 51 -16.93 -4.33 -6.27
C TYR A 51 -18.44 -4.53 -6.31
N ILE A 52 -19.13 -3.51 -6.78
CA ILE A 52 -20.51 -3.60 -7.29
C ILE A 52 -20.46 -3.52 -8.81
N ALA A 53 -21.10 -4.46 -9.48
CA ALA A 53 -21.29 -4.44 -10.92
C ALA A 53 -22.59 -3.72 -11.26
N ILE A 54 -22.51 -2.72 -12.15
CA ILE A 54 -23.67 -1.96 -12.62
C ILE A 54 -23.84 -2.23 -14.11
N GLU A 55 -25.00 -2.77 -14.45
CA GLU A 55 -25.44 -3.05 -15.82
C GLU A 55 -26.11 -1.84 -16.45
N ASN A 56 -26.09 -1.78 -17.78
CA ASN A 56 -26.82 -0.78 -18.58
C ASN A 56 -26.39 0.68 -18.31
N VAL A 57 -25.18 0.88 -17.78
CA VAL A 57 -24.55 2.20 -17.65
C VAL A 57 -23.63 2.39 -18.86
N PRO A 58 -23.73 3.49 -19.61
CA PRO A 58 -22.75 3.83 -20.63
C PRO A 58 -21.34 3.83 -20.02
N MET A 59 -20.35 3.27 -20.72
CA MET A 59 -18.98 3.20 -20.16
C MET A 59 -18.40 4.58 -19.81
N SER A 60 -18.84 5.63 -20.52
CA SER A 60 -18.52 7.03 -20.22
C SER A 60 -18.99 7.49 -18.84
N ASP A 61 -19.99 6.83 -18.27
CA ASP A 61 -20.69 7.23 -17.05
C ASP A 61 -20.19 6.44 -15.82
N CYS A 62 -19.36 5.41 -16.00
CA CYS A 62 -18.68 4.72 -14.90
C CYS A 62 -17.93 5.67 -13.93
N PRO A 63 -17.21 6.73 -14.37
CA PRO A 63 -16.62 7.70 -13.45
C PRO A 63 -17.67 8.45 -12.62
N ILE A 64 -18.83 8.78 -13.19
CA ILE A 64 -19.93 9.42 -12.47
C ILE A 64 -20.50 8.46 -11.42
N ALA A 65 -20.70 7.19 -11.80
CA ALA A 65 -21.15 6.15 -10.89
C ALA A 65 -20.16 5.94 -9.72
N CYS A 66 -18.85 5.91 -9.98
CA CYS A 66 -17.85 5.87 -8.91
C CYS A 66 -17.91 7.09 -8.00
N ASN A 67 -18.07 8.29 -8.56
CA ASN A 67 -18.18 9.53 -7.77
C ASN A 67 -19.45 9.60 -6.91
N TYR A 68 -20.52 8.89 -7.28
CA TYR A 68 -21.72 8.77 -6.46
C TYR A 68 -21.44 8.08 -5.12
N PHE A 69 -20.54 7.09 -5.10
CA PHE A 69 -20.13 6.42 -3.87
C PHE A 69 -18.94 7.14 -3.24
N ALA A 70 -19.13 7.65 -2.02
CA ALA A 70 -18.08 8.33 -1.26
C ALA A 70 -16.81 7.48 -1.14
N ASP A 71 -17.01 6.18 -0.87
CA ASP A 71 -15.95 5.21 -0.63
C ASP A 71 -15.46 4.50 -1.91
N CYS A 72 -15.91 4.92 -3.10
CA CYS A 72 -15.28 4.42 -4.32
C CYS A 72 -13.81 4.87 -4.35
N HIS A 73 -12.92 3.94 -4.68
CA HIS A 73 -11.48 4.20 -4.84
C HIS A 73 -11.03 4.02 -6.29
N MET A 74 -11.66 3.09 -7.01
CA MET A 74 -11.38 2.83 -8.42
C MET A 74 -12.61 2.24 -9.13
N PHE A 75 -12.59 2.27 -10.45
CA PHE A 75 -13.61 1.61 -11.27
C PHE A 75 -12.97 0.85 -12.43
N ALA A 76 -13.65 -0.18 -12.92
CA ALA A 76 -13.28 -0.87 -14.14
C ALA A 76 -14.43 -0.85 -15.15
N THR A 77 -14.08 -0.85 -16.43
CA THR A 77 -15.01 -0.93 -17.55
C THR A 77 -14.76 -2.20 -18.34
N SER A 78 -15.83 -2.89 -18.76
CA SER A 78 -15.76 -3.98 -19.74
C SER A 78 -16.58 -3.61 -20.98
N THR A 79 -16.09 -3.96 -22.16
CA THR A 79 -16.82 -3.78 -23.42
C THR A 79 -17.74 -4.95 -23.75
N ASP A 80 -17.53 -6.12 -23.15
CA ASP A 80 -18.34 -7.31 -23.41
C ASP A 80 -18.39 -8.25 -22.18
N PRO A 81 -19.52 -8.31 -21.47
CA PRO A 81 -20.66 -7.40 -21.56
C PRO A 81 -20.33 -5.98 -21.04
N GLY A 82 -21.14 -4.98 -21.44
CA GLY A 82 -20.99 -3.58 -21.02
C GLY A 82 -21.29 -3.37 -19.53
N TYR A 83 -20.27 -3.42 -18.67
CA TYR A 83 -20.40 -3.29 -17.22
C TYR A 83 -19.47 -2.21 -16.66
N CYS A 84 -19.98 -1.47 -15.67
CA CYS A 84 -19.17 -0.66 -14.76
C CYS A 84 -18.97 -1.43 -13.45
N TYR A 85 -17.73 -1.67 -13.06
CA TYR A 85 -17.38 -2.28 -11.78
C TYR A 85 -16.86 -1.19 -10.85
N ILE A 86 -17.55 -0.95 -9.73
CA ILE A 86 -17.21 0.08 -8.76
C ILE A 86 -16.53 -0.57 -7.56
N TYR A 87 -15.25 -0.26 -7.33
CA TYR A 87 -14.46 -0.89 -6.27
C TYR A 87 -14.27 0.04 -5.08
N PHE A 88 -14.32 -0.56 -3.88
CA PHE A 88 -14.08 0.10 -2.60
C PHE A 88 -12.68 -0.20 -2.02
N THR A 89 -11.81 -0.77 -2.86
CA THR A 89 -10.42 -1.08 -2.53
C THR A 89 -9.51 -0.25 -3.41
N GLU A 90 -8.34 0.10 -2.88
CA GLU A 90 -7.32 0.81 -3.66
C GLU A 90 -6.75 -0.10 -4.75
N MET A 91 -6.42 0.49 -5.89
CA MET A 91 -5.86 -0.24 -7.02
C MET A 91 -4.48 -0.83 -6.70
N ALA A 92 -3.74 -0.24 -5.77
CA ALA A 92 -2.47 -0.78 -5.29
C ALA A 92 -2.63 -2.15 -4.60
N ASP A 93 -3.81 -2.42 -4.03
CA ASP A 93 -4.05 -3.60 -3.19
C ASP A 93 -4.80 -4.71 -3.94
N ASN A 94 -5.58 -4.36 -4.98
CA ASN A 94 -6.54 -5.29 -5.60
C ASN A 94 -6.53 -5.24 -7.14
N PHE A 95 -5.34 -5.13 -7.74
CA PHE A 95 -5.17 -5.14 -9.19
C PHE A 95 -4.01 -6.03 -9.63
N VAL A 96 -4.26 -6.82 -10.68
CA VAL A 96 -3.25 -7.63 -11.37
C VAL A 96 -3.18 -7.20 -12.82
N ALA A 97 -2.04 -6.66 -13.23
CA ALA A 97 -1.80 -6.20 -14.60
C ALA A 97 -1.82 -7.39 -15.57
N VAL A 98 -2.69 -7.33 -16.57
CA VAL A 98 -2.76 -8.30 -17.67
C VAL A 98 -3.17 -7.57 -18.94
N GLU A 99 -2.22 -7.40 -19.85
CA GLU A 99 -2.41 -6.62 -21.10
C GLU A 99 -3.57 -7.13 -21.95
N ALA A 100 -3.78 -8.45 -21.99
CA ALA A 100 -4.87 -9.08 -22.74
C ALA A 100 -6.24 -9.01 -22.04
N SER A 101 -6.34 -8.34 -20.88
CA SER A 101 -7.60 -8.26 -20.16
C SER A 101 -8.65 -7.45 -20.92
N PRO A 102 -9.91 -7.93 -20.99
CA PRO A 102 -11.02 -7.13 -21.51
C PRO A 102 -11.45 -6.01 -20.55
N TYR A 103 -10.96 -6.03 -19.31
CA TYR A 103 -11.27 -5.03 -18.30
C TYR A 103 -10.20 -3.94 -18.26
N VAL A 104 -10.67 -2.70 -18.20
CA VAL A 104 -9.81 -1.52 -18.09
C VAL A 104 -10.10 -0.81 -16.78
N PHE A 105 -9.08 -0.64 -15.95
CA PHE A 105 -9.18 -0.09 -14.60
C PHE A 105 -8.68 1.36 -14.54
N TYR A 106 -9.35 2.14 -13.68
CA TYR A 106 -9.10 3.56 -13.47
C TYR A 106 -9.21 3.90 -11.99
N GLU A 107 -8.21 4.57 -11.43
CA GLU A 107 -8.34 5.18 -10.11
C GLU A 107 -9.39 6.29 -10.13
N LYS A 108 -10.07 6.54 -9.01
CA LYS A 108 -11.13 7.57 -8.92
C LYS A 108 -10.64 8.95 -9.35
N ALA A 109 -9.40 9.30 -9.05
CA ALA A 109 -8.80 10.56 -9.47
C ALA A 109 -8.68 10.73 -11.00
N CYS A 110 -8.85 9.66 -11.79
CA CYS A 110 -8.96 9.71 -13.25
C CYS A 110 -10.31 10.25 -13.73
N ALA A 111 -11.38 10.14 -12.92
CA ALA A 111 -12.73 10.57 -13.28
C ALA A 111 -12.83 12.07 -13.61
N ASN A 112 -11.98 12.90 -13.01
CA ASN A 112 -11.96 14.34 -13.25
C ASN A 112 -11.14 14.75 -14.50
N ARG A 113 -10.50 13.82 -15.19
CA ARG A 113 -9.69 14.13 -16.39
C ARG A 113 -10.45 14.00 -17.70
N THR A 114 -11.66 13.47 -17.67
CA THR A 114 -12.51 13.21 -18.84
C THR A 114 -13.45 14.37 -19.20
N SER A 115 -13.33 15.53 -18.54
CA SER A 115 -14.21 16.70 -18.73
C SER A 115 -13.59 17.84 -19.58
N THR A 116 -12.92 17.53 -20.68
CA THR A 116 -12.46 18.53 -21.65
C THR A 116 -12.93 18.22 -23.06
#